data_AF-H5WXI9-F1
#
_entry.id   AF-H5WXI9-F1
#
_cell.length_a   1.000
_cell.length_b   1.000
_cell.length_c   1.000
_cell.angle_alpha   90.00
_cell.angle_beta   90.00
_cell.angle_gamma   90.00
#
_symmetry.space_group_name_H-M   'P 1'
#
loop_
_entity.id
_entity.type
_entity.pdbx_description
1 polymer ?
#
loop_
_entity_poly.entity_id
_entity_poly.type
_entity_poly.pdbx_seq_one_letter_code
_entity_poly.pdbx_strand_id
1 'polypeptide(L)'
;MRIGELAKATGVSTRSLRYYEEQGLLPAERLANGYREYNEQAVRQVTFIQDLYQAGLPSEIIRDIIPHTGPKPPQGECTALLDRVRQVRDQLAYQERQLAERREMLERYLSGAAAPANLATAHAFHSSCSPAPDHEARLP
;
A
#
# COMPACT_ATOMS: atom_id res chain seq x y z
N MET A 1 15.21 -23.34 1.63
CA MET A 1 15.49 -22.12 0.82
C MET A 1 16.18 -21.03 1.65
N ARG A 2 17.21 -20.37 1.11
CA ARG A 2 17.92 -19.24 1.78
C ARG A 2 17.19 -17.91 1.60
N ILE A 3 17.50 -16.90 2.44
CA ILE A 3 16.85 -15.57 2.35
C ILE A 3 17.01 -14.90 0.97
N GLY A 4 18.16 -15.09 0.31
CA GLY A 4 18.40 -14.53 -1.02
C GLY A 4 17.62 -15.23 -2.13
N GLU A 5 17.38 -16.54 -1.98
CA GLU A 5 16.51 -17.30 -2.90
C GLU A 5 15.05 -16.90 -2.69
N LEU A 6 14.61 -16.75 -1.43
CA LEU A 6 13.27 -16.28 -1.09
C LEU A 6 13.01 -14.87 -1.64
N ALA A 7 14.00 -13.98 -1.51
CA ALA A 7 13.92 -12.62 -2.07
C ALA A 7 13.73 -12.64 -3.59
N LYS A 8 14.49 -13.48 -4.30
CA LYS A 8 14.33 -13.65 -5.76
C LYS A 8 12.98 -14.24 -6.14
N ALA A 9 12.50 -15.25 -5.39
CA ALA A 9 11.24 -15.92 -5.68
C ALA A 9 10.01 -15.02 -5.43
N THR A 10 10.08 -14.12 -4.46
CA THR A 10 8.96 -13.26 -4.05
C THR A 10 9.04 -11.84 -4.59
N GLY A 11 10.19 -11.43 -5.14
CA GLY A 11 10.46 -10.04 -5.52
C GLY A 11 10.62 -9.10 -4.31
N VAL A 12 10.60 -9.62 -3.09
CA VAL A 12 10.75 -8.84 -1.85
C VAL A 12 12.22 -8.63 -1.53
N SER A 13 12.57 -7.43 -1.08
CA SER A 13 13.94 -7.14 -0.64
C SER A 13 14.34 -8.01 0.56
N THR A 14 15.61 -8.39 0.64
CA THR A 14 16.14 -9.12 1.82
C THR A 14 15.95 -8.32 3.12
N ARG A 15 15.97 -6.99 3.05
CA ARG A 15 15.67 -6.10 4.18
C ARG A 15 14.23 -6.29 4.67
N SER A 16 13.26 -6.32 3.75
CA SER A 16 11.85 -6.55 4.09
C SER A 16 11.62 -7.96 4.65
N LEU A 17 12.29 -8.97 4.10
CA LEU A 17 12.21 -10.33 4.65
C LEU A 17 12.77 -10.42 6.08
N ARG A 18 13.89 -9.73 6.36
CA ARG A 18 14.42 -9.61 7.74
C ARG A 18 13.43 -8.91 8.66
N TYR A 19 12.81 -7.83 8.17
CA TYR A 19 11.76 -7.15 8.92
C TYR A 19 10.58 -8.09 9.23
N TYR A 20 10.11 -8.89 8.27
CA TYR A 20 9.05 -9.87 8.51
C TYR A 20 9.46 -10.92 9.56
N GLU A 21 10.71 -11.39 9.51
CA GLU A 21 11.26 -12.29 10.54
C GLU A 21 11.29 -11.62 11.93
N GLU A 22 11.78 -10.39 12.03
CA GLU A 22 11.82 -9.60 13.27
C GLU A 22 10.43 -9.36 13.87
N GLN A 23 9.42 -9.20 13.01
CA GLN A 23 8.02 -9.06 13.42
C GLN A 23 7.34 -10.41 13.73
N GLY A 24 8.05 -11.53 13.62
CA GLY A 24 7.49 -12.88 13.82
C GLY A 24 6.51 -13.31 12.72
N LEU A 25 6.44 -12.56 11.62
CA LEU A 25 5.55 -12.83 10.49
C LEU A 25 6.08 -13.92 9.57
N LEU A 26 7.39 -14.16 9.58
CA LEU A 26 8.06 -15.13 8.73
C LEU A 26 9.04 -15.97 9.56
N PRO A 27 8.60 -17.11 10.11
CA PRO A 27 9.49 -17.96 10.90
C PRO A 27 10.59 -18.55 10.01
N ALA A 28 11.82 -18.56 10.52
CA ALA A 28 12.99 -19.18 9.88
C ALA A 28 13.51 -20.31 10.77
N GLU A 29 13.78 -21.47 10.17
CA GLU A 29 14.44 -22.56 10.88
C GLU A 29 15.95 -22.31 10.92
N ARG A 30 16.56 -22.53 12.09
CA ARG A 30 18.02 -22.51 12.23
C ARG A 30 18.55 -23.92 12.01
N LEU A 31 19.40 -24.06 10.99
CA LEU A 31 20.13 -25.29 10.73
C LEU A 31 21.32 -25.43 11.70
N ALA A 32 21.79 -26.67 11.89
CA ALA A 32 22.95 -26.98 12.73
C ALA A 32 24.25 -26.27 12.30
N ASN A 33 24.33 -25.84 11.04
CA ASN A 33 25.44 -25.08 10.47
C ASN A 33 25.31 -23.55 10.66
N GLY A 34 24.31 -23.08 11.42
CA GLY A 34 24.10 -21.66 11.74
C GLY A 34 23.37 -20.85 10.66
N TYR A 35 23.06 -21.45 9.50
CA TYR A 35 22.28 -20.79 8.47
C TYR A 35 20.78 -20.81 8.78
N ARG A 36 20.07 -19.80 8.23
CA ARG A 36 18.61 -19.74 8.24
C ARG A 36 18.06 -20.41 7.00
N GLU A 37 17.03 -21.21 7.19
CA GLU A 37 16.28 -21.84 6.12
C GLU A 37 14.78 -21.53 6.22
N TYR A 38 14.20 -21.21 5.07
CA TYR A 38 12.77 -21.05 4.87
C TYR A 38 12.23 -22.24 4.10
N ASN A 39 11.08 -22.76 4.53
CA ASN A 39 10.37 -23.81 3.82
C ASN A 39 9.75 -23.29 2.51
N GLU A 40 9.21 -24.19 1.69
CA GLU A 40 8.56 -23.81 0.42
C GLU A 40 7.27 -22.98 0.62
N GLN A 41 6.62 -23.13 1.78
CA GLN A 41 5.43 -22.35 2.10
C GLN A 41 5.73 -20.87 2.36
N ALA A 42 7.00 -20.54 2.65
CA ALA A 42 7.45 -19.18 2.88
C ALA A 42 7.16 -18.25 1.69
N VAL A 43 7.21 -18.76 0.45
CA VAL A 43 6.85 -17.95 -0.73
C VAL A 43 5.39 -17.49 -0.63
N ARG A 44 4.46 -18.42 -0.40
CA ARG A 44 3.03 -18.11 -0.25
C ARG A 44 2.77 -17.18 0.93
N GLN A 45 3.44 -17.41 2.04
CA GLN A 45 3.31 -16.59 3.24
C GLN A 45 3.80 -15.15 3.00
N VAL A 46 4.94 -14.97 2.32
CA VAL A 46 5.46 -13.65 1.97
C VAL A 46 4.52 -12.93 1.01
N THR A 47 4.02 -13.60 -0.04
CA THR A 47 3.03 -13.00 -0.95
C THR A 47 1.79 -12.55 -0.21
N PHE A 48 1.25 -13.39 0.68
CA PHE A 48 0.08 -13.03 1.47
C PHE A 48 0.36 -11.83 2.41
N ILE A 49 1.53 -11.78 3.05
CA ILE A 49 1.96 -10.62 3.84
C ILE A 49 2.00 -9.34 2.98
N GLN A 50 2.51 -9.42 1.74
CA GLN A 50 2.53 -8.28 0.83
C GLN A 50 1.13 -7.81 0.47
N ASP A 51 0.21 -8.73 0.17
CA ASP A 51 -1.18 -8.40 -0.16
C ASP A 51 -1.87 -7.65 0.99
N LEU A 52 -1.63 -8.08 2.23
CA LEU A 52 -2.18 -7.41 3.42
C LEU A 52 -1.60 -6.01 3.61
N TYR A 53 -0.28 -5.83 3.40
CA TYR A 53 0.33 -4.49 3.45
C TYR A 53 -0.20 -3.59 2.33
N GLN A 54 -0.37 -4.12 1.11
CA GLN A 54 -0.95 -3.38 -0.02
C GLN A 54 -2.40 -2.99 0.23
N ALA A 55 -3.15 -3.81 0.97
CA ALA A 55 -4.50 -3.50 1.44
C ALA A 55 -4.54 -2.43 2.54
N GLY A 56 -3.38 -1.92 2.99
CA GLY A 56 -3.29 -0.86 3.99
C GLY A 56 -3.40 -1.35 5.43
N LEU A 57 -3.24 -2.65 5.68
CA LEU A 57 -3.26 -3.18 7.04
C LEU A 57 -1.94 -2.86 7.77
N PRO A 58 -2.00 -2.40 9.03
CA PRO A 58 -0.82 -2.20 9.84
C PRO A 58 -0.20 -3.54 10.24
N SER A 59 1.12 -3.55 10.45
CA SER A 59 1.88 -4.74 10.81
C SER A 59 1.33 -5.46 12.05
N GLU A 60 0.78 -4.71 13.01
CA GLU A 60 0.17 -5.27 14.22
C GLU A 60 -1.02 -6.19 13.91
N ILE A 61 -1.93 -5.74 13.05
CA ILE A 61 -3.09 -6.53 12.62
C ILE A 61 -2.63 -7.70 11.76
N ILE A 62 -1.62 -7.51 10.91
CA ILE A 62 -1.06 -8.58 10.09
C ILE A 62 -0.48 -9.69 10.99
N ARG A 63 0.22 -9.36 12.09
CA ARG A 63 0.72 -10.34 13.06
C ARG A 63 -0.40 -11.15 13.70
N ASP A 64 -1.55 -10.52 13.95
CA ASP A 64 -2.72 -11.21 14.50
C ASP A 64 -3.41 -12.10 13.45
N ILE A 65 -3.35 -11.74 12.16
CA ILE A 65 -3.94 -12.52 11.05
C ILE A 65 -3.13 -13.79 10.74
N ILE A 66 -1.80 -13.69 10.64
CA ILE A 66 -0.94 -14.79 10.14
C ILE A 66 -1.13 -16.15 10.86
N PRO A 67 -1.29 -16.22 12.20
CA PRO A 67 -1.56 -17.49 12.88
C PRO A 67 -2.83 -18.21 12.41
N HIS A 68 -3.79 -17.48 11.83
CA HIS A 68 -5.09 -17.99 11.41
C HIS A 68 -5.12 -18.44 9.94
N THR A 69 -4.02 -18.27 9.20
CA THR A 69 -3.94 -18.60 7.75
C THR A 69 -3.19 -19.89 7.45
N GLY A 70 -2.84 -20.66 8.49
CA GLY A 70 -2.25 -21.99 8.34
C GLY A 70 -3.27 -23.06 7.90
N PRO A 71 -2.80 -24.29 7.60
CA PRO A 71 -3.67 -25.41 7.19
C PRO A 71 -4.62 -25.89 8.30
N LYS A 72 -4.41 -25.47 9.55
CA LYS A 72 -5.25 -25.81 10.68
C LYS A 72 -6.33 -24.73 10.83
N PRO A 73 -7.62 -25.10 10.97
CA PRO A 73 -8.67 -24.12 11.19
C PRO A 73 -8.35 -23.30 12.45
N PRO A 74 -8.61 -21.98 12.42
CA PRO A 74 -8.38 -21.12 13.56
C PRO A 74 -9.14 -21.64 14.78
N GLN A 75 -8.44 -21.81 15.90
CA GLN A 75 -9.06 -22.22 17.16
C GLN A 75 -9.48 -20.96 17.93
N GLY A 76 -10.78 -20.66 17.94
CA GLY A 76 -11.37 -19.55 18.69
C GLY A 76 -12.22 -18.60 17.86
N GLU A 77 -13.08 -17.84 18.53
CA GLU A 77 -13.83 -16.74 17.92
C GLU A 77 -12.90 -15.54 17.71
N CYS A 78 -12.46 -15.33 16.46
CA CYS A 78 -11.59 -14.22 16.09
C CYS A 78 -12.37 -12.90 15.88
N THR A 79 -13.45 -12.69 16.64
CA THR A 79 -14.39 -11.57 16.46
C THR A 79 -13.69 -10.22 16.62
N ALA A 80 -12.88 -10.07 17.66
CA ALA A 80 -12.11 -8.84 17.90
C ALA A 80 -11.12 -8.50 16.76
N LEU A 81 -10.48 -9.51 16.16
CA LEU A 81 -9.60 -9.30 15.00
C LEU A 81 -10.40 -8.84 13.78
N LEU A 82 -11.52 -9.51 13.50
CA LEU A 82 -12.40 -9.13 12.39
C LEU A 82 -12.94 -7.71 12.57
N ASP A 83 -13.25 -7.30 13.79
CA ASP A 83 -13.67 -5.93 14.10
C ASP A 83 -12.55 -4.92 13.84
N ARG A 84 -11.30 -5.21 14.19
CA ARG A 84 -10.15 -4.36 13.83
C ARG A 84 -9.97 -4.26 12.31
N VAL A 85 -10.10 -5.37 11.58
CA VAL A 85 -10.02 -5.34 10.10
C VAL A 85 -11.16 -4.51 9.50
N ARG A 86 -12.38 -4.63 10.04
CA ARG A 86 -13.53 -3.79 9.65
C ARG A 86 -13.27 -2.30 9.91
N GLN A 87 -12.66 -1.96 11.06
CA GLN A 87 -12.28 -0.58 11.37
C GLN A 87 -11.29 -0.01 10.35
N VAL A 88 -10.27 -0.78 9.96
CA VAL A 88 -9.32 -0.35 8.91
C VAL A 88 -10.04 -0.13 7.58
N ARG A 89 -10.90 -1.07 7.16
CA ARG A 89 -11.72 -0.92 5.95
C ARG A 89 -12.56 0.36 5.99
N ASP A 90 -13.22 0.62 7.11
CA ASP A 90 -14.12 1.78 7.24
C ASP A 90 -13.33 3.11 7.23
N GLN A 91 -12.13 3.11 7.82
CA GLN A 91 -11.21 4.23 7.77
C GLN A 91 -10.73 4.51 6.34
N LEU A 92 -10.37 3.48 5.57
CA LEU A 92 -9.99 3.62 4.16
C LEU A 92 -11.15 4.19 3.34
N ALA A 93 -12.37 3.67 3.52
CA ALA A 93 -13.55 4.17 2.83
C ALA A 93 -13.85 5.64 3.19
N TYR A 94 -13.57 6.07 4.43
CA TYR A 94 -13.66 7.46 4.82
C TYR A 94 -12.62 8.33 4.10
N GLN A 95 -11.37 7.89 4.03
CA GLN A 95 -10.29 8.59 3.32
C GLN A 95 -10.57 8.71 1.82
N GLU A 96 -11.11 7.67 1.19
CA GLU A 96 -11.52 7.70 -0.22
C GLU A 96 -12.58 8.78 -0.48
N ARG A 97 -13.61 8.87 0.37
CA ARG A 97 -14.63 9.93 0.26
C ARG A 97 -14.01 11.33 0.38
N GLN A 98 -13.13 11.53 1.36
CA GLN A 98 -12.45 12.80 1.56
C GLN A 98 -11.56 13.19 0.37
N LEU A 99 -10.84 12.23 -0.22
CA LEU A 99 -10.04 12.47 -1.43
C LEU A 99 -10.92 12.78 -2.63
N ALA A 100 -12.06 12.10 -2.77
CA ALA A 100 -13.02 12.36 -3.85
C ALA A 100 -13.60 13.77 -3.76
N GLU A 101 -14.03 14.21 -2.57
CA GLU A 101 -14.54 15.57 -2.33
C GLU A 101 -13.51 16.64 -2.66
N ARG A 102 -12.26 16.45 -2.23
CA ARG A 102 -11.15 17.39 -2.51
C ARG A 102 -10.84 17.45 -4.00
N ARG A 103 -10.80 16.30 -4.68
CA ARG A 103 -10.59 16.24 -6.13
C ARG A 103 -11.71 16.98 -6.86
N GLU A 104 -12.96 16.77 -6.48
CA GLU A 104 -14.09 17.47 -7.09
C GLU A 104 -13.99 18.99 -6.89
N MET A 105 -13.59 19.47 -5.70
CA MET A 105 -13.35 20.88 -5.46
C MET A 105 -12.27 21.45 -6.41
N LEU A 106 -11.15 20.74 -6.59
CA LEU A 106 -10.09 21.15 -7.51
C LEU A 106 -10.58 21.16 -8.97
N GLU A 107 -11.34 20.17 -9.40
CA GLU A 107 -11.93 20.12 -10.75
C GLU A 107 -12.91 21.27 -10.99
N ARG A 108 -13.73 21.65 -10.00
CA ARG A 108 -14.61 22.82 -10.10
C ARG A 108 -13.82 24.13 -10.20
N TYR A 109 -12.69 24.23 -9.52
CA TYR A 109 -11.79 25.38 -9.62
C TYR A 109 -11.15 25.46 -11.01
N LEU A 110 -10.60 24.35 -11.51
CA LEU A 110 -9.94 24.27 -12.82
C LEU A 110 -10.92 24.47 -13.99
N SER A 111 -12.16 24.03 -13.88
CA SER A 111 -13.21 24.23 -14.89
C SER A 111 -13.77 25.65 -14.93
N GLY A 112 -13.35 26.55 -14.02
CA GLY A 112 -13.88 27.92 -13.90
C GLY A 112 -15.29 27.98 -13.30
N ALA A 113 -15.89 26.85 -12.94
CA ALA A 113 -17.21 26.77 -12.31
C ALA A 113 -17.23 27.23 -10.85
N ALA A 114 -16.06 27.30 -10.19
CA ALA A 114 -15.90 27.77 -8.82
C ALA A 114 -15.18 29.13 -8.72
N ALA A 115 -15.42 30.05 -9.66
CA ALA A 115 -15.15 31.46 -9.35
C ALA A 115 -16.16 31.89 -8.25
N PRO A 116 -15.72 32.19 -7.02
CA PRO A 116 -16.65 32.76 -6.04
C PRO A 116 -17.15 34.09 -6.62
N ALA A 117 -18.46 34.33 -6.53
CA ALA A 117 -19.10 35.55 -7.01
C ALA A 117 -18.45 36.85 -6.47
N ASN A 118 -17.62 36.76 -5.42
CA ASN A 118 -16.87 37.87 -4.81
C ASN A 118 -15.40 38.03 -5.30
N LEU A 119 -14.90 37.20 -6.21
CA LEU A 119 -13.61 37.43 -6.91
C LEU A 119 -13.80 37.83 -8.39
N ALA A 120 -15.05 37.98 -8.84
CA ALA A 120 -15.37 38.40 -10.21
C ALA A 120 -14.99 39.86 -10.54
N THR A 121 -14.46 40.63 -9.59
CA THR A 121 -13.93 41.99 -9.85
C THR A 121 -12.45 42.01 -10.21
N ALA A 122 -11.74 40.88 -10.24
CA ALA A 122 -10.29 40.87 -10.47
C ALA A 122 -9.78 39.78 -11.43
N HIS A 123 -10.56 39.35 -12.43
CA HIS A 123 -10.02 38.47 -13.47
C HIS A 123 -9.47 39.26 -14.68
N ALA A 124 -8.31 39.90 -14.45
CA ALA A 124 -7.37 40.31 -15.48
C ALA A 124 -6.14 39.36 -15.52
N PHE A 125 -6.36 38.06 -15.28
CA PHE A 125 -5.28 37.08 -15.10
C PHE A 125 -5.48 35.79 -15.94
N HIS A 126 -6.00 35.94 -17.15
CA HIS A 126 -6.06 34.86 -18.16
C HIS A 126 -5.42 35.26 -19.50
N SER A 127 -4.45 36.19 -19.50
CA SER A 127 -3.73 36.60 -20.72
C SER A 127 -2.25 36.17 -20.80
N SER A 128 -1.75 35.26 -19.95
CA SER A 128 -0.33 34.88 -19.99
C SER A 128 0.01 33.39 -19.94
N CYS A 129 -0.95 32.47 -20.02
CA CYS A 129 -0.64 31.06 -20.29
C CYS A 129 -0.84 30.77 -21.79
N SER A 130 0.09 31.25 -22.62
CA SER A 130 0.25 30.71 -23.97
C SER A 130 0.84 29.31 -23.89
N PRO A 131 0.36 28.33 -24.68
CA PRO A 131 1.06 27.06 -24.83
C PRO A 131 2.40 27.33 -25.51
N ALA A 132 3.49 26.83 -24.94
CA ALA A 132 4.81 26.86 -25.59
C ALA A 132 4.71 26.17 -26.96
N PRO A 133 5.28 26.73 -28.05
CA PRO A 133 5.29 26.04 -29.32
C PRO A 133 6.26 24.85 -29.26
N ASP A 134 5.79 23.72 -29.79
CA ASP A 134 6.56 22.50 -30.02
C ASP A 134 7.84 22.83 -30.81
N HIS A 135 9.01 22.57 -30.22
CA HIS A 135 10.28 22.57 -30.94
C HIS A 135 10.57 21.15 -31.44
N GLU A 136 9.85 20.74 -32.49
CA GLU A 136 10.29 19.65 -33.36
C GLU A 136 11.20 20.21 -34.47
N ALA A 137 12.26 19.43 -34.76
CA ALA A 137 13.05 19.39 -35.99
C ALA A 137 13.98 20.57 -36.35
N ARG A 138 15.29 20.39 -36.06
CA ARG A 138 16.34 20.59 -37.08
C ARG A 138 17.66 19.87 -36.75
N LEU A 139 17.86 18.73 -37.42
CA LEU A 139 19.17 18.23 -37.86
C LEU A 139 19.79 19.25 -38.83
N PRO A 140 21.13 19.35 -38.88
CA PRO A 140 21.86 18.53 -39.86
C PRO A 140 22.91 17.59 -39.23
#